data_AF-A0A523V6A3-F1
#
_entry.id   AF-A0A523V6A3-F1
#
_cell.length_a   1.000
_cell.length_b   1.000
_cell.length_c   1.000
_cell.angle_alpha   90.00
_cell.angle_beta   90.00
_cell.angle_gamma   90.00
#
_symmetry.space_group_name_H-M   'P 1'
#
loop_
_entity.id
_entity.type
_entity.pdbx_description
1 polymer ?
#
loop_
_entity_poly.entity_id
_entity_poly.type
_entity_poly.pdbx_seq_one_letter_code
_entity_poly.pdbx_strand_id
1 'polypeptide(L)' 'MDNIPPKLRDFVLFCAQRRSPEWPAIYDEMTRVAGRKLFQGLGYTELKQLGLSFSLSNVDRTIRLVKDVTSQNHQ' A
#
# COMPACT_ATOMS: atom_id res chain seq x y z
N MET A 1 -9.58 -13.30 7.35
CA MET A 1 -8.54 -12.44 6.74
C MET A 1 -9.07 -12.04 5.38
N ASP A 2 -9.29 -10.75 5.18
CA ASP A 2 -9.75 -10.24 3.88
C ASP A 2 -8.77 -10.70 2.79
N ASN A 3 -9.28 -11.24 1.69
CA ASN A 3 -8.46 -11.66 0.57
C ASN A 3 -7.87 -10.40 -0.10
N ILE A 4 -6.70 -9.95 0.34
CA ILE A 4 -6.00 -8.79 -0.21
C ILE A 4 -5.65 -9.12 -1.67
N PRO A 5 -6.09 -8.32 -2.67
CA PRO A 5 -5.77 -8.58 -4.05
C PRO A 5 -4.24 -8.71 -4.24
N PRO A 6 -3.72 -9.72 -4.95
CA PRO A 6 -2.28 -9.94 -5.10
C PRO A 6 -1.54 -8.69 -5.60
N LYS A 7 -2.13 -7.99 -6.57
CA LYS A 7 -1.57 -6.74 -7.13
C LYS A 7 -1.46 -5.61 -6.10
N LEU A 8 -2.40 -5.53 -5.15
CA LEU A 8 -2.35 -4.55 -4.06
C LEU A 8 -1.30 -4.95 -3.02
N ARG A 9 -1.22 -6.23 -2.66
CA ARG A 9 -0.17 -6.75 -1.78
C ARG A 9 1.21 -6.44 -2.33
N ASP A 10 1.44 -6.74 -3.61
CA ASP A 10 2.73 -6.55 -4.26
C ASP A 10 3.10 -5.06 -4.36
N PHE A 11 2.11 -4.17 -4.56
CA PHE A 11 2.31 -2.72 -4.49
C PHE A 11 2.80 -2.27 -3.10
N VAL A 12 2.20 -2.77 -2.02
CA VAL A 12 2.58 -2.42 -0.64
C VAL A 12 4.00 -2.91 -0.34
N LEU A 13 4.33 -4.15 -0.73
CA LEU A 13 5.67 -4.72 -0.55
C LEU A 13 6.73 -3.94 -1.34
N PHE A 14 6.42 -3.56 -2.58
CA PHE A 14 7.29 -2.72 -3.40
C PHE A 14 7.62 -1.38 -2.71
N CYS A 15 6.61 -0.73 -2.10
CA CYS A 15 6.82 0.52 -1.36
C CYS A 15 7.63 0.30 -0.07
N ALA A 16 7.31 -0.76 0.68
CA ALA A 16 8.02 -1.12 1.90
C ALA A 16 9.52 -1.34 1.64
N GLN A 17 9.86 -2.06 0.57
CA GLN A 17 11.24 -2.37 0.21
C GLN A 17 12.02 -1.15 -0.30
N ARG A 18 11.35 -0.19 -0.96
CA ARG A 18 11.98 1.05 -1.46
C ARG A 18 12.29 2.08 -0.37
N ARG A 19 11.58 2.03 0.76
CA ARG A 19 11.70 3.04 1.81
C ARG A 19 11.77 2.45 3.21
N SER A 20 10.62 2.00 3.73
CA SER A 20 10.47 1.38 5.04
C SER A 20 9.04 0.86 5.16
N PRO A 21 8.79 -0.28 5.84
CA PRO A 21 7.43 -0.72 6.19
C PRO A 21 6.77 0.14 7.27
N GLU A 22 7.54 0.97 7.97
CA GLU A 22 7.06 1.73 9.13
C GLU A 22 6.22 2.94 8.74
N TRP A 23 5.21 3.23 9.57
CA TRP A 23 4.45 4.48 9.48
C TRP A 23 5.23 5.65 10.09
N PRO A 24 5.14 6.87 9.53
CA PRO A 24 4.41 7.25 8.31
C PRO A 24 5.19 7.04 7.00
N ALA A 25 6.45 6.57 7.06
CA ALA A 25 7.34 6.49 5.90
C ALA A 25 6.76 5.66 4.74
N ILE A 26 6.10 4.54 5.03
CA ILE A 26 5.43 3.73 4.01
C ILE A 26 4.26 4.45 3.34
N TYR A 27 3.51 5.26 4.07
CA TYR A 27 2.40 6.03 3.54
C TYR A 27 2.89 7.09 2.54
N ASP A 28 3.96 7.80 2.91
CA ASP A 28 4.60 8.79 2.04
C ASP A 28 5.17 8.14 0.77
N GLU A 29 5.78 6.95 0.87
CA GLU A 29 6.27 6.24 -0.31
C GLU A 29 5.10 5.73 -1.18
N MET A 30 4.04 5.16 -0.59
CA MET A 30 2.86 4.73 -1.35
C MET A 30 2.20 5.89 -2.09
N THR A 31 2.06 7.06 -1.47
CA THR A 31 1.51 8.26 -2.13
C THR A 31 2.41 8.75 -3.26
N ARG A 32 3.74 8.74 -3.07
CA ARG A 32 4.73 9.10 -4.10
C ARG A 32 4.70 8.13 -5.28
N VAL A 33 4.70 6.82 -5.03
CA VAL A 33 4.66 5.77 -6.06
C VAL A 33 3.36 5.85 -6.84
N ALA A 34 2.21 6.02 -6.18
CA ALA A 34 0.91 6.18 -6.82
C ALA A 34 0.82 7.46 -7.65
N GLY A 35 1.24 8.60 -7.09
CA GLY A 35 1.20 9.90 -7.78
C GLY A 35 2.06 9.94 -9.04
N ARG A 36 3.10 9.11 -9.11
CA ARG A 36 4.02 8.99 -10.26
C ARG A 36 3.83 7.69 -11.06
N LYS A 37 2.85 6.86 -10.69
CA LYS A 37 2.54 5.57 -11.34
C LYS A 37 3.75 4.62 -11.48
N LEU A 38 4.62 4.59 -10.47
CA LEU A 38 5.92 3.89 -10.55
C LEU A 38 5.82 2.36 -10.43
N PHE A 39 4.69 1.83 -9.97
CA PHE A 39 4.46 0.39 -9.89
C PHE A 39 3.36 -0.02 -10.88
N GLN A 40 3.75 -0.66 -11.98
CA GLN A 40 2.84 -1.21 -12.99
C GLN A 40 1.78 -0.21 -13.51
N GLY A 41 2.09 1.09 -13.51
CA GLY A 41 1.16 2.14 -13.93
C GLY A 41 0.04 2.47 -12.92
N LEU A 42 0.02 1.85 -11.74
CA LEU A 42 -1.02 2.06 -10.73
C LEU A 42 -0.96 3.46 -10.14
N GLY A 43 -2.04 4.22 -10.28
CA GLY A 43 -2.27 5.49 -9.61
C GLY A 43 -3.37 5.40 -8.56
N TYR A 44 -3.82 6.55 -8.06
CA TYR A 44 -4.83 6.63 -7.00
C TYR A 44 -6.15 5.94 -7.36
N THR A 45 -6.61 6.07 -8.60
CA THR A 45 -7.88 5.48 -9.06
C THR A 45 -7.80 3.96 -9.09
N GLU A 46 -6.75 3.41 -9.67
CA GLU A 46 -6.58 1.96 -9.79
C GLU A 46 -6.36 1.32 -8.41
N LEU A 47 -5.60 1.97 -7.52
CA LEU A 47 -5.41 1.50 -6.15
C LEU A 47 -6.71 1.54 -5.34
N LYS A 48 -7.55 2.57 -5.54
CA LYS A 48 -8.88 2.65 -4.90
C LYS A 48 -9.79 1.51 -5.33
N GLN A 49 -9.78 1.14 -6.61
CA GLN A 49 -10.53 -0.02 -7.12
C GLN A 49 -10.03 -1.34 -6.53
N LEU A 50 -8.74 -1.43 -6.21
CA LEU A 50 -8.15 -2.59 -5.52
C LEU A 50 -8.36 -2.57 -3.99
N GLY A 51 -8.94 -1.51 -3.43
CA GLY A 51 -9.29 -1.40 -2.00
C GLY A 51 -8.35 -0.52 -1.16
N LEU A 52 -7.38 0.16 -1.77
CA LEU A 52 -6.49 1.11 -1.08
C LEU A 52 -6.93 2.57 -1.31
N SER A 53 -7.28 3.27 -0.24
CA SER A 53 -7.63 4.69 -0.27
C SER A 53 -6.65 5.51 0.54
N PHE A 54 -6.17 6.61 -0.05
CA PHE A 54 -5.36 7.64 0.62
C PHE A 54 -6.20 8.74 1.28
N SER A 55 -7.49 8.49 1.52
CA SER A 55 -8.34 9.40 2.29
C SER A 55 -8.02 9.27 3.78
N LEU A 56 -7.94 10.42 4.47
CA LEU A 56 -7.75 10.46 5.93
C LEU A 56 -8.87 9.73 6.68
N SER A 57 -10.10 9.73 6.16
CA SER A 57 -11.22 9.00 6.76
C SER A 57 -11.04 7.48 6.77
N ASN A 58 -10.10 6.95 5.96
CA ASN A 58 -9.81 5.52 5.84
C ASN A 58 -8.42 5.15 6.35
N VAL A 59 -7.73 6.05 7.06
CA VAL A 59 -6.32 5.85 7.43
C VAL A 59 -6.10 4.58 8.26
N ASP A 60 -6.99 4.28 9.21
CA ASP A 60 -6.89 3.07 10.05
C ASP A 60 -6.94 1.78 9.23
N ARG A 61 -7.79 1.77 8.19
CA ARG A 61 -7.91 0.62 7.29
C ARG A 61 -6.64 0.43 6.45
N THR A 62 -6.05 1.54 6.01
CA THR A 62 -4.78 1.53 5.28
C THR A 62 -3.61 1.10 6.17
N ILE A 63 -3.57 1.55 7.43
CA ILE A 63 -2.59 1.09 8.43
C ILE A 63 -2.69 -0.42 8.63
N ARG A 64 -3.92 -0.94 8.80
CA ARG A 64 -4.15 -2.38 8.99
C ARG A 64 -3.73 -3.19 7.77
N LEU A 65 -4.11 -2.76 6.57
CA LEU A 65 -3.67 -3.40 5.32
C LEU A 65 -2.15 -3.51 5.23
N VAL A 66 -1.45 -2.40 5.50
CA VAL A 66 0.01 -2.38 5.48
C VAL A 66 0.59 -3.38 6.47
N LYS A 67 0.12 -3.36 7.73
CA LYS A 67 0.57 -4.30 8.76
C LYS A 67 0.33 -5.76 8.34
N ASP A 68 -0.87 -6.07 7.85
CA ASP A 68 -1.22 -7.41 7.42
C ASP A 68 -0.29 -7.90 6.29
N VAL A 69 0.07 -7.03 5.34
CA VAL A 69 0.99 -7.38 4.24
C VAL A 69 2.44 -7.50 4.71
N THR A 70 2.94 -6.55 5.50
CA THR A 70 4.37 -6.51 5.87
C THR A 70 4.72 -7.53 6.97
N SER A 71 3.78 -7.91 7.81
CA SER A 71 3.98 -8.97 8.80
C SER A 71 3.99 -10.37 8.18
N GLN A 72 3.24 -10.59 7.09
CA GLN A 72 3.22 -11.86 6.36
C GLN A 72 4.49 -12.11 5.52
N ASN A 73 5.29 -11.07 5.26
CA ASN A 73 6.51 -11.17 4.46
C ASN A 73 7.78 -11.49 5.29
N HIS A 74 7.69 -11.46 6.62
CA HIS A 74 8.80 -11.76 7.54
C HIS A 74 8.89 -13.25 7.95
N GLN A 75 8.26 -14.15 7.19
CA GLN A 75 8.40 -15.62 7.31
C GLN A 75 9.15 -16.15 6.09
#